data_AF-X1G4N4-F1
#
_entry.id   AF-X1G4N4-F1
#
_cell.length_a   1.000
_cell.length_b   1.000
_cell.length_c   1.000
_cell.angle_alpha   90.00
_cell.angle_beta   90.00
_cell.angle_gamma   90.00
#
_symmetry.space_group_name_H-M   'P 1'
#
loop_
_entity.id
_entity.type
_entity.pdbx_description
1 polymer ?
#
loop_
_entity_poly.entity_id
_entity_poly.type
_entity_poly.pdbx_seq_one_letter_code
_entity_poly.pdbx_strand_id
1 'polypeptide(L)' 'VDEIARLVHRDLAASFRHARIWGRGSYDGQQVGKDHVVQDGDILEIHT' A
#
# COMPACT_ATOMS: atom_id res chain seq x y z
N VAL A 1 -0.84 4.11 3.27
CA VAL A 1 -0.09 2.85 3.01
C VAL A 1 0.98 2.65 4.07
N ASP A 2 1.72 3.69 4.45
CA ASP A 2 2.78 3.62 5.48
C ASP A 2 2.32 3.01 6.80
N GLU A 3 1.11 3.38 7.26
CA GLU A 3 0.52 2.85 8.48
C GLU A 3 0.28 1.33 8.41
N ILE A 4 -0.26 0.83 7.28
CA ILE A 4 -0.45 -0.60 7.04
C ILE A 4 0.90 -1.32 6.97
N ALA A 5 1.89 -0.74 6.26
CA ALA A 5 3.22 -1.32 6.18
C ALA A 5 3.86 -1.45 7.58
N ARG A 6 3.68 -0.44 8.45
CA ARG A 6 4.15 -0.48 9.85
C ARG A 6 3.43 -1.51 10.71
N LEU A 7 2.12 -1.72 10.49
CA LEU A 7 1.35 -2.75 11.17
C LEU A 7 1.81 -4.17 10.80
N VAL A 8 2.23 -4.37 9.55
CA VAL A 8 2.81 -5.65 9.11
C VAL A 8 4.21 -5.85 9.67
N HIS A 9 5.13 -4.89 9.42
CA HIS A 9 6.48 -4.93 9.98
C HIS A 9 7.18 -3.57 9.89
N ARG A 10 7.95 -3.20 10.91
CA ARG A 10 8.74 -1.95 10.95
C ARG A 10 9.65 -1.79 9.73
N ASP A 11 10.38 -2.84 9.38
CA ASP A 11 11.36 -2.79 8.30
C ASP A 11 10.71 -2.70 6.91
N LEU A 12 9.48 -3.21 6.77
CA LEU A 12 8.71 -3.12 5.54
C LEU A 12 8.34 -1.66 5.23
N ALA A 13 7.94 -0.91 6.25
CA ALA A 13 7.70 0.54 6.12
C ALA A 13 9.02 1.30 5.88
N ALA A 14 10.10 0.91 6.53
CA ALA A 14 11.41 1.56 6.38
C ALA A 14 12.01 1.37 4.98
N SER A 15 11.77 0.22 4.35
CA SER A 15 12.27 -0.11 3.01
C SER A 15 11.27 0.17 1.88
N PHE A 16 10.11 0.75 2.19
CA PHE A 16 9.05 1.02 1.20
C PHE A 16 9.53 1.88 0.03
N ARG A 17 9.35 1.40 -1.20
CA ARG A 17 9.52 2.20 -2.43
C ARG A 17 8.19 2.71 -2.96
N HIS A 18 7.23 1.80 -3.16
CA HIS A 18 5.90 2.10 -3.65
C HIS A 18 4.95 0.92 -3.37
N ALA A 19 3.65 1.15 -3.50
CA ALA A 19 2.67 0.08 -3.49
C ALA A 19 1.82 0.10 -4.75
N ARG A 20 1.23 -1.04 -5.07
CA ARG A 20 0.10 -1.15 -5.98
C ARG A 20 -1.15 -1.49 -5.21
N ILE A 21 -2.26 -0.92 -5.64
CA ILE A 21 -3.57 -1.14 -5.04
C ILE A 21 -4.56 -1.68 -6.07
N TRP A 22 -5.37 -2.64 -5.66
CA TRP A 22 -6.53 -3.14 -6.41
C TRP A 22 -7.74 -3.11 -5.49
N GLY A 23 -8.85 -2.59 -5.99
CA GLY A 23 -10.04 -2.39 -5.16
C GLY A 23 -11.17 -1.75 -5.96
N ARG A 24 -12.36 -1.71 -5.37
CA ARG A 24 -13.52 -1.09 -6.02
C ARG A 24 -13.30 0.42 -6.12
N GLY A 25 -12.98 0.91 -7.31
CA GLY A 25 -12.75 2.33 -7.58
C GLY A 25 -11.30 2.70 -7.86
N SER A 26 -10.36 1.77 -7.65
CA SER A 26 -8.98 1.91 -8.13
C SER A 26 -8.86 1.28 -9.52
N TYR A 27 -8.16 1.94 -10.43
CA TYR A 27 -7.79 1.31 -11.71
C TYR A 27 -6.86 0.14 -11.41
N ASP A 28 -7.08 -1.02 -12.05
CA ASP A 28 -6.33 -2.26 -11.80
C ASP A 28 -4.81 -2.02 -11.73
N GLY A 29 -4.24 -2.04 -10.53
CA GLY A 29 -2.80 -1.89 -10.32
C GLY A 29 -2.31 -0.45 -10.32
N GLN A 30 -3.11 0.50 -9.81
CA GLN A 30 -2.66 1.87 -9.59
C GLN A 30 -1.47 1.91 -8.63
N GLN A 31 -0.37 2.53 -9.08
CA GLN A 31 0.80 2.75 -8.23
C GLN A 31 0.53 3.92 -7.30
N VAL A 32 0.69 3.70 -5.99
CA VAL A 32 0.41 4.66 -4.93
C VAL A 32 1.63 4.88 -4.04
N GLY A 33 1.75 6.12 -3.56
CA GLY A 33 2.74 6.49 -2.56
C GLY A 33 2.34 6.06 -1.15
N LYS A 34 3.27 6.25 -0.21
CA LYS A 34 3.10 5.90 1.20
C LYS A 34 1.90 6.60 1.89
N ASP A 35 1.57 7.80 1.42
CA ASP A 35 0.53 8.67 1.99
C ASP A 35 -0.90 8.33 1.51
N HIS A 36 -1.05 7.36 0.60
CA HIS A 36 -2.35 6.97 0.09
C HIS A 36 -3.21 6.31 1.19
N VAL A 37 -4.48 6.73 1.30
CA VAL A 37 -5.44 6.18 2.26
C VAL A 37 -6.05 4.91 1.68
N VAL A 38 -5.95 3.82 2.43
CA VAL A 38 -6.46 2.50 2.06
C VAL A 38 -7.91 2.37 2.52
N GLN A 39 -8.76 1.73 1.73
CA GLN A 39 -10.14 1.43 2.07
C GLN A 39 -10.35 -0.05 2.37
N ASP A 40 -11.45 -0.35 3.06
CA ASP A 40 -11.81 -1.74 3.36
C ASP A 40 -12.10 -2.52 2.07
N GLY A 41 -11.55 -3.73 1.99
CA GLY A 41 -11.59 -4.57 0.80
C GLY A 41 -10.53 -4.27 -0.26
N ASP A 42 -9.62 -3.32 -0.03
CA ASP A 42 -8.48 -3.08 -0.92
C ASP A 42 -7.40 -4.15 -0.75
N ILE A 43 -6.82 -4.56 -1.87
CA ILE A 43 -5.65 -5.42 -1.95
C ILE A 43 -4.43 -4.53 -2.19
N LEU A 44 -3.41 -4.68 -1.36
CA LEU A 44 -2.14 -3.95 -1.47
C LEU A 44 -0.99 -4.90 -1.77
N GLU A 45 -0.20 -4.54 -2.77
CA GLU A 45 1.11 -5.11 -3.03
C GLU A 45 2.15 -4.07 -2.66
N ILE A 46 3.03 -4.40 -1.71
CA ILE A 46 4.09 -3.50 -1.24
C ILE A 46 5.40 -3.92 -1.89
N HIS A 47 6.09 -2.95 -2.49
CA HIS A 47 7.44 -3.13 -3.00
C HIS A 47 8.45 -2.36 -2.15
N THR A 48 9.50 -3.06 -1.73
CA THR A 48 10.66 -2.54 -0.99
C THR A 48 11.91 -2.46 -1.86
#